data_AF-A0A9D8KRX3-F1
#
_entry.id   AF-A0A9D8KRX3-F1
#
_cell.length_a   1.000
_cell.length_b   1.000
_cell.length_c   1.000
_cell.angle_alpha   90.00
_cell.angle_beta   90.00
_cell.angle_gamma   90.00
#
_symmetry.space_group_name_H-M   'P 1'
#
loop_
_entity.id
_entity.type
_entity.pdbx_description
1 polymer ?
#
loop_
_entity_poly.entity_id
_entity_poly.type
_entity_poly.pdbx_seq_one_letter_code
_entity_poly.pdbx_strand_id
1 'polypeptide(L)'
;MSARLGFGWGHNLKLGDGYRLGSTKVRIPLDGIPIEITLGLNDRRLHLYPETRLNPRGETARLGSFIIFDPRTHLRRIGGFLRLSPKNWLALGSGDEVQQAIFDYPPAVDEQHLVVIYGRDALVFRNLSDAGTAIAPMLDEVTSLRMSKLRRLRDIFGGPLELLPRDEALLLIEAVNLLLHEEIYRPRDSRGLPGGLLELPHTVTPILVADLHAQVDNLLTVLSQNAFLEAIEEGSAVLVILGDAVHSEVDGQLREMVGSMLLMDLIFRLKLHFPKQVFYVRGNHDSFSEDIAKDGIPQGLLWAKELSERRGTAYLKAMGEFYRLLSYVVVSEDFIACHAAAPKTKVSREMLVQIHDHPGLILELINNRLYRANRPQGYNRRDVKRFRRALQVEPGTPFIVGHTPIDREQTLWLNVDAIRNHHVLFSAHPDWVGVFTRVDDTMIPLVYPVDSLTPIINALAAEPG
;
A
#
# COMPACT_ATOMS: atom_id res chain seq x y z
N MET A 1 -25.03 15.22 -19.77
CA MET A 1 -25.26 15.17 -21.23
C MET A 1 -24.15 14.34 -21.86
N SER A 2 -24.51 13.33 -22.64
CA SER A 2 -23.57 12.38 -23.27
C SER A 2 -22.73 13.09 -24.35
N ALA A 3 -21.47 13.37 -24.04
CA ALA A 3 -20.53 13.93 -25.00
C ALA A 3 -20.05 12.82 -25.93
N ARG A 4 -20.54 12.84 -27.18
CA ARG A 4 -20.03 12.02 -28.28
C ARG A 4 -18.51 12.18 -28.38
N LEU A 5 -17.76 11.10 -28.14
CA LEU A 5 -16.35 10.96 -28.48
C LEU A 5 -16.19 11.07 -30.01
N GLY A 6 -16.06 12.30 -30.52
CA GLY A 6 -15.89 12.56 -31.95
C GLY A 6 -14.58 11.99 -32.48
N PHE A 7 -14.68 11.14 -33.51
CA PHE A 7 -13.58 10.73 -34.38
C PHE A 7 -13.17 11.91 -35.27
N GLY A 8 -12.29 12.77 -34.77
CA GLY A 8 -11.56 13.75 -35.57
C GLY A 8 -10.10 13.32 -35.67
N TRP A 9 -9.53 13.37 -36.88
CA TRP A 9 -8.09 13.19 -37.10
C TRP A 9 -7.33 14.31 -36.35
N GLY A 10 -6.54 13.94 -35.34
CA GLY A 10 -5.65 14.87 -34.65
C GLY A 10 -4.35 15.09 -35.41
N HIS A 11 -3.64 16.18 -35.13
CA HIS A 11 -2.34 16.48 -35.72
C HIS A 11 -1.24 15.61 -35.07
N ASN A 12 -0.45 14.89 -35.87
CA ASN A 12 0.70 14.13 -35.38
C ASN A 12 1.88 15.07 -35.08
N LEU A 13 2.41 15.01 -33.87
CA LEU A 13 3.51 15.85 -33.40
C LEU A 13 4.65 14.97 -32.90
N LYS A 14 5.86 15.16 -33.43
CA LYS A 14 7.08 14.66 -32.81
C LYS A 14 7.58 15.75 -31.85
N LEU A 15 7.65 15.43 -30.56
CA LEU A 15 7.92 16.41 -29.51
C LEU A 15 9.43 16.73 -29.48
N GLY A 16 9.83 17.87 -30.04
CA GLY A 16 11.21 18.36 -30.02
C GLY A 16 11.41 19.58 -29.10
N ASP A 17 10.38 20.43 -29.01
CA ASP A 17 10.31 21.62 -28.16
C ASP A 17 8.92 21.70 -27.51
N GLY A 18 8.72 22.69 -26.63
CA GLY A 18 7.41 22.98 -26.04
C GLY A 18 6.36 23.33 -27.10
N TYR A 19 5.15 22.77 -26.95
CA TYR A 19 4.02 22.97 -27.86
C TYR A 19 2.76 23.37 -27.08
N ARG A 20 2.17 24.52 -27.42
CA ARG A 20 0.92 25.01 -26.82
C ARG A 20 -0.27 24.34 -27.51
N LEU A 21 -1.11 23.66 -26.73
CA LEU A 21 -2.32 23.00 -27.22
C LEU A 21 -3.40 24.03 -27.54
N GLY A 22 -3.93 23.97 -28.77
CA GLY A 22 -5.16 24.66 -29.15
C GLY A 22 -6.40 23.80 -28.89
N SER A 23 -7.50 24.07 -29.59
CA SER A 23 -8.77 23.32 -29.46
C SER A 23 -8.79 21.98 -30.22
N THR A 24 -7.76 21.70 -31.02
CA THR A 24 -7.64 20.47 -31.81
C THR A 24 -6.89 19.37 -31.04
N LYS A 25 -7.15 18.12 -31.43
CA LYS A 25 -6.44 16.96 -30.84
C LYS A 25 -5.00 16.92 -31.35
N VAL A 26 -4.06 16.69 -30.44
CA VAL A 26 -2.64 16.47 -30.75
C VAL A 26 -2.26 15.04 -30.43
N ARG A 27 -1.53 14.38 -31.33
CA ARG A 27 -1.11 12.97 -31.21
C ARG A 27 0.41 12.91 -31.10
N ILE A 28 0.91 12.29 -30.05
CA ILE A 28 2.36 12.11 -29.81
C ILE A 28 2.67 10.60 -29.89
N PRO A 29 3.61 10.18 -30.74
CA PRO A 29 4.01 8.77 -30.85
C PRO A 29 4.47 8.16 -29.51
N LEU A 30 4.26 6.86 -29.34
CA LEU A 30 4.70 6.11 -28.15
C LEU A 30 6.20 5.75 -28.20
N ASP A 31 7.08 6.75 -28.30
CA ASP A 31 8.53 6.55 -28.17
C ASP A 31 8.97 6.35 -26.71
N GLY A 32 8.11 6.75 -25.77
CA GLY A 32 8.33 6.67 -24.33
C GLY A 32 9.28 7.75 -23.82
N ILE A 33 9.34 8.89 -24.51
CA ILE A 33 9.95 10.10 -23.98
C ILE A 33 9.02 10.66 -22.89
N PRO A 34 9.53 11.02 -21.69
CA PRO A 34 8.74 11.70 -20.67
C PRO A 34 8.24 13.06 -21.15
N ILE A 35 7.05 13.46 -20.71
CA ILE A 35 6.37 14.67 -21.16
C ILE A 35 6.01 15.55 -19.97
N GLU A 36 6.41 16.82 -20.02
CA GLU A 36 5.87 17.85 -19.14
C GLU A 36 4.51 18.31 -19.68
N ILE A 37 3.52 18.39 -18.79
CA ILE A 37 2.20 18.96 -19.05
C ILE A 37 2.09 20.21 -18.18
N THR A 38 1.75 21.34 -18.78
CA THR A 38 1.49 22.60 -18.07
C THR A 38 0.01 22.98 -18.24
N LEU A 39 -0.64 23.34 -17.14
CA LEU A 39 -2.07 23.66 -17.06
C LEU A 39 -2.26 25.04 -16.44
N GLY A 40 -3.33 25.74 -16.84
CA GLY A 40 -3.73 27.03 -16.25
C GLY A 40 -2.64 28.10 -16.37
N LEU A 41 -2.29 28.49 -17.60
CA LEU A 41 -1.28 29.53 -17.89
C LEU A 41 0.13 29.24 -17.34
N ASN A 42 0.48 27.95 -17.18
CA ASN A 42 1.72 27.45 -16.57
C ASN A 42 1.75 27.45 -15.03
N ASP A 43 0.62 27.66 -14.37
CA ASP A 43 0.54 27.67 -12.90
C ASP A 43 0.70 26.28 -12.28
N ARG A 44 0.34 25.22 -13.02
CA ARG A 44 0.55 23.83 -12.59
C ARG A 44 1.31 23.04 -13.63
N ARG A 45 2.37 22.37 -13.20
CA ARG A 45 3.16 21.42 -13.99
C ARG A 45 2.93 20.01 -13.49
N LEU A 46 2.70 19.08 -14.41
CA LEU A 46 2.58 17.66 -14.15
C LEU A 46 3.50 16.92 -15.11
N HIS A 47 4.02 15.78 -14.69
CA HIS A 47 4.96 14.99 -15.45
C HIS A 47 4.33 13.65 -15.82
N LEU A 48 4.37 13.29 -17.09
CA LEU A 48 3.89 12.03 -17.64
C LEU A 48 5.09 11.13 -18.00
N TYR A 49 5.27 10.04 -17.27
CA TYR A 49 6.38 9.11 -17.43
C TYR A 49 5.90 7.71 -17.82
N PRO A 50 6.62 6.98 -18.69
CA PRO A 50 6.41 5.55 -18.85
C PRO A 50 6.59 4.86 -17.51
N GLU A 51 5.64 4.00 -17.14
CA GLU A 51 5.75 3.23 -15.92
C GLU A 51 6.74 2.07 -16.09
N THR A 52 7.57 1.86 -15.07
CA THR A 52 8.67 0.90 -15.13
C THR A 52 8.83 0.09 -13.86
N ARG A 53 9.43 -1.09 -13.98
CA ARG A 53 9.92 -1.91 -12.85
C ARG A 53 11.39 -2.29 -13.03
N LEU A 54 12.06 -2.60 -11.93
CA LEU A 54 13.42 -3.15 -11.90
C LEU A 54 13.38 -4.67 -11.93
N ASN A 55 14.12 -5.26 -12.85
CA ASN A 55 14.33 -6.71 -12.91
C ASN A 55 15.41 -7.15 -11.89
N PRO A 56 15.66 -8.46 -11.69
CA PRO A 56 16.65 -8.95 -10.73
C PRO A 56 18.10 -8.46 -10.94
N ARG A 57 18.42 -7.90 -12.12
CA ARG A 57 19.73 -7.31 -12.46
C ARG A 57 19.78 -5.80 -12.19
N GLY A 58 18.69 -5.20 -11.73
CA GLY A 58 18.55 -3.76 -11.57
C GLY A 58 18.27 -3.01 -12.88
N GLU A 59 17.97 -3.71 -13.97
CA GLU A 59 17.65 -3.07 -15.25
C GLU A 59 16.16 -2.67 -15.28
N THR A 60 15.89 -1.53 -15.91
CA THR A 60 14.53 -0.96 -16.01
C THR A 60 13.74 -1.61 -17.16
N ALA A 61 12.57 -2.13 -16.86
CA ALA A 61 11.61 -2.70 -17.82
C ALA A 61 10.33 -1.86 -17.86
N ARG A 62 9.88 -1.45 -19.06
CA ARG A 62 8.64 -0.69 -19.27
C ARG A 62 7.41 -1.61 -19.17
N LEU A 63 6.34 -1.13 -18.55
CA LEU A 63 5.11 -1.90 -18.29
C LEU A 63 3.95 -1.60 -19.26
N GLY A 64 4.15 -0.67 -20.20
CA GLY A 64 3.14 -0.32 -21.19
C GLY A 64 2.00 0.56 -20.63
N SER A 65 2.16 1.11 -19.44
CA SER A 65 1.34 2.16 -18.84
C SER A 65 2.18 3.43 -18.68
N PHE A 66 1.51 4.55 -18.41
CA PHE A 66 2.15 5.80 -18.00
C PHE A 66 1.61 6.24 -16.64
N ILE A 67 2.42 6.98 -15.90
CA ILE A 67 2.00 7.66 -14.66
C ILE A 67 2.08 9.17 -14.84
N ILE A 68 1.10 9.88 -14.29
CA ILE A 68 1.06 11.35 -14.20
C ILE A 68 1.23 11.73 -12.74
N PHE A 69 2.26 12.50 -12.41
CA PHE A 69 2.55 12.95 -11.05
C PHE A 69 2.92 14.43 -10.99
N ASP A 70 2.88 14.99 -9.78
CA ASP A 70 3.39 16.34 -9.52
C ASP A 70 4.89 16.29 -9.17
N PRO A 71 5.78 16.90 -9.97
CA PRO A 71 7.22 16.92 -9.70
C PRO A 71 7.62 17.63 -8.42
N ARG A 72 6.75 18.49 -7.85
CA ARG A 72 7.00 19.15 -6.56
C ARG A 72 7.01 18.14 -5.41
N THR A 73 6.25 17.06 -5.54
CA THR A 73 6.02 16.08 -4.47
C THR A 73 6.67 14.73 -4.74
N HIS A 74 6.72 14.31 -6.00
CA HIS A 74 7.19 12.98 -6.39
C HIS A 74 8.60 12.66 -5.84
N LEU A 75 8.70 11.55 -5.09
CA LEU A 75 9.89 11.06 -4.38
C LEU A 75 10.48 11.99 -3.30
N ARG A 76 9.87 13.16 -3.05
CA ARG A 76 10.34 14.16 -2.07
C ARG A 76 9.49 14.21 -0.80
N ARG A 77 8.19 13.96 -0.94
CA ARG A 77 7.24 13.77 0.17
C ARG A 77 6.18 12.77 -0.28
N ILE A 78 5.37 12.27 0.65
CA ILE A 78 4.24 11.40 0.30
C ILE A 78 3.29 12.16 -0.62
N GLY A 79 3.15 11.67 -1.85
CA GLY A 79 2.24 12.21 -2.86
C GLY A 79 1.47 11.10 -3.59
N GLY A 80 0.70 11.47 -4.60
CA GLY A 80 -0.04 10.54 -5.44
C GLY A 80 0.31 10.66 -6.92
N PHE A 81 -0.27 9.78 -7.72
CA PHE A 81 -0.17 9.80 -9.17
C PHE A 81 -1.43 9.21 -9.80
N LEU A 82 -1.67 9.53 -11.06
CA LEU A 82 -2.68 8.88 -11.89
C LEU A 82 -2.01 7.90 -12.85
N ARG A 83 -2.61 6.74 -13.06
CA ARG A 83 -2.14 5.77 -14.05
C ARG A 83 -2.99 5.84 -15.31
N LEU A 84 -2.31 5.94 -16.46
CA LEU A 84 -2.90 5.83 -17.79
C LEU A 84 -2.50 4.50 -18.42
N SER A 85 -3.43 3.54 -18.41
CA SER A 85 -3.25 2.22 -19.04
C SER A 85 -3.70 2.22 -20.51
N PRO A 86 -3.24 1.25 -21.33
CA PRO A 86 -3.63 1.14 -22.74
C PRO A 86 -5.15 1.14 -22.93
N LYS A 87 -5.62 1.81 -23.99
CA LYS A 87 -7.04 1.94 -24.36
C LYS A 87 -7.92 2.70 -23.35
N ASN A 88 -7.32 3.32 -22.35
CA ASN A 88 -8.01 4.20 -21.39
C ASN A 88 -7.68 5.68 -21.64
N TRP A 89 -8.32 6.55 -20.86
CA TRP A 89 -8.10 7.98 -20.87
C TRP A 89 -8.21 8.55 -19.45
N LEU A 90 -7.59 9.70 -19.22
CA LEU A 90 -7.70 10.50 -18.00
C LEU A 90 -8.18 11.90 -18.35
N ALA A 91 -9.13 12.44 -17.58
CA ALA A 91 -9.40 13.88 -17.54
C ALA A 91 -8.65 14.47 -16.36
N LEU A 92 -7.77 15.43 -16.64
CA LEU A 92 -7.07 16.24 -15.66
C LEU A 92 -7.88 17.51 -15.42
N GLY A 93 -8.12 17.84 -14.16
CA GLY A 93 -8.83 19.06 -13.74
C GLY A 93 -9.22 19.03 -12.27
N SER A 94 -9.63 20.18 -11.76
CA SER A 94 -9.94 20.41 -10.33
C SER A 94 -11.26 19.79 -9.85
N GLY A 95 -12.07 19.23 -10.76
CA GLY A 95 -13.39 18.69 -10.44
C GLY A 95 -13.38 17.32 -9.77
N ASP A 96 -12.23 16.64 -9.74
CA ASP A 96 -12.05 15.36 -9.04
C ASP A 96 -11.33 15.58 -7.71
N GLU A 97 -11.98 15.23 -6.60
CA GLU A 97 -11.47 15.46 -5.24
C GLU A 97 -10.11 14.77 -4.99
N VAL A 98 -9.90 13.57 -5.54
CA VAL A 98 -8.63 12.84 -5.40
C VAL A 98 -7.55 13.55 -6.19
N GLN A 99 -7.83 13.96 -7.43
CA GLN A 99 -6.88 14.74 -8.22
C GLN A 99 -6.54 16.07 -7.56
N GLN A 100 -7.52 16.76 -7.01
CA GLN A 100 -7.32 18.00 -6.29
C GLN A 100 -6.40 17.79 -5.09
N ALA A 101 -6.57 16.72 -4.32
CA ALA A 101 -5.68 16.39 -3.21
C ALA A 101 -4.24 16.07 -3.68
N ILE A 102 -4.06 15.28 -4.74
CA ILE A 102 -2.71 14.85 -5.16
C ILE A 102 -1.93 15.92 -5.94
N PHE A 103 -2.63 16.82 -6.66
CA PHE A 103 -2.00 17.81 -7.54
C PHE A 103 -2.19 19.25 -7.08
N ASP A 104 -3.06 19.50 -6.09
CA ASP A 104 -3.34 20.82 -5.55
C ASP A 104 -3.58 21.82 -6.70
N TYR A 105 -4.60 21.59 -7.54
CA TYR A 105 -4.79 22.43 -8.71
C TYR A 105 -5.13 23.88 -8.29
N PRO A 106 -4.46 24.90 -8.88
CA PRO A 106 -4.78 26.29 -8.63
C PRO A 106 -6.12 26.67 -9.29
N PRO A 107 -6.74 27.81 -8.88
CA PRO A 107 -8.03 28.25 -9.44
C PRO A 107 -8.07 28.43 -10.96
N ALA A 108 -6.90 28.63 -11.61
CA ALA A 108 -6.78 28.74 -13.06
C ALA A 108 -6.96 27.40 -13.80
N VAL A 109 -7.00 26.27 -13.09
CA VAL A 109 -7.24 24.95 -13.67
C VAL A 109 -8.72 24.60 -13.54
N ASP A 110 -9.41 24.65 -14.67
CA ASP A 110 -10.82 24.23 -14.81
C ASP A 110 -11.10 22.80 -14.27
N GLU A 111 -12.37 22.54 -13.94
CA GLU A 111 -12.83 21.24 -13.45
C GLU A 111 -12.50 20.08 -14.41
N GLN A 112 -12.55 20.35 -15.71
CA GLN A 112 -12.09 19.47 -16.78
C GLN A 112 -11.18 20.27 -17.72
N HIS A 113 -9.88 20.20 -17.50
CA HIS A 113 -8.90 21.04 -18.17
C HIS A 113 -8.30 20.37 -19.41
N LEU A 114 -7.84 19.12 -19.26
CA LEU A 114 -7.14 18.38 -20.30
C LEU A 114 -7.57 16.92 -20.30
N VAL A 115 -7.81 16.34 -21.48
CA VAL A 115 -7.98 14.89 -21.62
C VAL A 115 -6.76 14.29 -22.30
N VAL A 116 -6.20 13.24 -21.68
CA VAL A 116 -5.10 12.43 -22.23
C VAL A 116 -5.61 11.03 -22.51
N ILE A 117 -5.47 10.56 -23.75
CA ILE A 117 -5.97 9.26 -24.21
C ILE A 117 -4.80 8.39 -24.63
N TYR A 118 -4.74 7.16 -24.11
CA TYR A 118 -3.79 6.17 -24.59
C TYR A 118 -4.40 5.42 -25.79
N GLY A 119 -4.05 5.90 -26.99
CA GLY A 119 -4.40 5.28 -28.26
C GLY A 119 -3.56 4.03 -28.60
N ARG A 120 -3.76 3.48 -29.80
CA ARG A 120 -3.03 2.27 -30.24
C ARG A 120 -1.53 2.51 -30.44
N ASP A 121 -1.18 3.67 -30.98
CA ASP A 121 0.14 4.03 -31.49
C ASP A 121 0.67 5.39 -30.97
N ALA A 122 -0.19 6.12 -30.24
CA ALA A 122 0.09 7.47 -29.79
C ALA A 122 -0.68 7.80 -28.50
N LEU A 123 -0.12 8.71 -27.71
CA LEU A 123 -0.87 9.47 -26.70
C LEU A 123 -1.60 10.62 -27.40
N VAL A 124 -2.89 10.81 -27.11
CA VAL A 124 -3.70 11.86 -27.70
C VAL A 124 -4.12 12.86 -26.63
N PHE A 125 -3.73 14.11 -26.83
CA PHE A 125 -4.01 15.23 -25.96
C PHE A 125 -5.15 16.06 -26.54
N ARG A 126 -6.15 16.36 -25.71
CA ARG A 126 -7.28 17.20 -26.05
C ARG A 126 -7.47 18.24 -24.95
N ASN A 127 -7.05 19.47 -25.23
CA ASN A 127 -7.34 20.60 -24.35
C ASN A 127 -8.85 20.87 -24.35
N LEU A 128 -9.40 21.11 -23.14
CA LEU A 128 -10.80 21.47 -22.91
C LEU A 128 -10.95 22.89 -22.35
N SER A 129 -9.83 23.53 -21.95
CA SER A 129 -9.80 24.81 -21.26
C SER A 129 -9.28 25.94 -22.15
N ASP A 130 -9.83 27.14 -21.95
CA ASP A 130 -9.28 28.38 -22.51
C ASP A 130 -8.14 28.98 -21.66
N ALA A 131 -7.95 28.49 -20.43
CA ALA A 131 -6.87 28.90 -19.53
C ALA A 131 -5.49 28.35 -19.94
N GLY A 132 -5.40 27.68 -21.09
CA GLY A 132 -4.15 27.34 -21.76
C GLY A 132 -3.48 26.08 -21.21
N THR A 133 -3.02 25.24 -22.14
CA THR A 133 -2.25 24.03 -21.86
C THR A 133 -1.05 23.96 -22.80
N ALA A 134 0.10 23.50 -22.31
CA ALA A 134 1.23 23.18 -23.17
C ALA A 134 1.90 21.85 -22.75
N ILE A 135 2.58 21.23 -23.70
CA ILE A 135 3.32 19.98 -23.53
C ILE A 135 4.76 20.16 -23.99
N ALA A 136 5.74 19.55 -23.30
CA ALA A 136 7.16 19.66 -23.67
C ALA A 136 7.90 18.35 -23.40
N PRO A 137 8.96 18.03 -24.17
CA PRO A 137 9.79 16.85 -23.88
C PRO A 137 10.63 17.10 -22.63
N MET A 138 10.95 16.03 -21.92
CA MET A 138 11.76 16.09 -20.69
C MET A 138 12.91 15.08 -20.71
N LEU A 139 13.96 15.40 -19.95
CA LEU A 139 15.03 14.46 -19.62
C LEU A 139 14.63 13.63 -18.40
N ASP A 140 15.07 12.36 -18.40
CA ASP A 140 14.79 11.44 -17.31
C ASP A 140 15.82 11.62 -16.17
N GLU A 141 15.40 12.24 -15.06
CA GLU A 141 16.25 12.52 -13.90
C GLU A 141 16.00 11.55 -12.71
N VAL A 142 15.10 10.57 -12.86
CA VAL A 142 14.54 9.81 -11.72
C VAL A 142 15.49 8.72 -11.17
N THR A 143 16.45 8.25 -11.97
CA THR A 143 17.26 7.05 -11.66
C THR A 143 18.16 7.18 -10.43
N SER A 144 18.69 8.38 -10.14
CA SER A 144 19.66 8.56 -9.04
C SER A 144 19.06 8.39 -7.64
N LEU A 145 17.82 8.85 -7.44
CA LEU A 145 17.11 8.81 -6.15
C LEU A 145 16.70 7.38 -5.75
N ARG A 146 16.43 6.50 -6.71
CA ARG A 146 16.04 5.12 -6.40
C ARG A 146 17.19 4.33 -5.79
N MET A 147 18.42 4.50 -6.28
CA MET A 147 19.57 3.77 -5.77
C MET A 147 19.98 4.17 -4.34
N SER A 148 19.82 5.44 -3.95
CA SER A 148 20.07 5.85 -2.56
C SER A 148 19.09 5.20 -1.59
N LYS A 149 17.80 5.08 -1.96
CA LYS A 149 16.80 4.36 -1.15
C LYS A 149 17.15 2.90 -0.97
N LEU A 150 17.62 2.21 -2.01
CA LEU A 150 18.02 0.80 -1.90
C LEU A 150 19.25 0.60 -1.00
N ARG A 151 20.23 1.52 -1.04
CA ARG A 151 21.34 1.53 -0.08
C ARG A 151 20.82 1.76 1.34
N ARG A 152 19.90 2.71 1.52
CA ARG A 152 19.32 2.98 2.84
C ARG A 152 18.58 1.78 3.43
N LEU A 153 17.81 1.07 2.60
CA LEU A 153 17.18 -0.19 3.01
C LEU A 153 18.21 -1.24 3.42
N ARG A 154 19.31 -1.37 2.68
CA ARG A 154 20.43 -2.24 3.08
C ARG A 154 21.02 -1.86 4.42
N ASP A 155 21.17 -0.57 4.72
CA ASP A 155 21.72 -0.12 6.01
C ASP A 155 20.78 -0.46 7.18
N ILE A 156 19.47 -0.29 6.98
CA ILE A 156 18.45 -0.59 7.99
C ILE A 156 18.37 -2.09 8.24
N PHE A 157 18.34 -2.89 7.17
CA PHE A 157 18.20 -4.33 7.29
C PHE A 157 19.52 -5.04 7.52
N GLY A 158 20.67 -4.44 7.23
CA GLY A 158 21.91 -5.17 7.01
C GLY A 158 21.90 -5.92 5.67
N GLY A 159 23.04 -6.50 5.30
CA GLY A 159 23.19 -7.30 4.08
C GLY A 159 24.07 -8.54 4.30
N PRO A 160 23.79 -9.65 3.59
CA PRO A 160 22.69 -9.85 2.65
C PRO A 160 21.31 -10.02 3.33
N LEU A 161 20.22 -9.74 2.60
CA LEU A 161 18.84 -10.03 2.97
C LEU A 161 18.58 -11.54 2.88
N GLU A 162 19.07 -12.24 3.88
CA GLU A 162 18.95 -13.69 4.05
C GLU A 162 18.36 -14.00 5.43
N LEU A 163 18.00 -15.27 5.65
CA LEU A 163 17.55 -15.70 6.96
C LEU A 163 18.62 -15.42 8.01
N LEU A 164 18.20 -14.81 9.11
CA LEU A 164 19.06 -14.69 10.28
C LEU A 164 19.56 -16.06 10.76
N PRO A 165 20.69 -16.12 11.47
CA PRO A 165 20.99 -17.29 12.30
C PRO A 165 19.94 -17.49 13.40
N ARG A 166 19.85 -18.73 13.91
CA ARG A 166 18.86 -19.12 14.92
C ARG A 166 18.87 -18.20 16.15
N ASP A 167 20.05 -17.98 16.73
CA ASP A 167 20.19 -17.25 17.98
C ASP A 167 19.93 -15.75 17.79
N GLU A 168 20.38 -15.18 16.68
CA GLU A 168 20.11 -13.77 16.31
C GLU A 168 18.63 -13.51 16.10
N ALA A 169 17.91 -14.42 15.44
CA ALA A 169 16.46 -14.28 15.26
C ALA A 169 15.69 -14.40 16.58
N LEU A 170 16.14 -15.27 17.49
CA LEU A 170 15.55 -15.36 18.83
C LEU A 170 15.72 -14.05 19.60
N LEU A 171 16.93 -13.49 19.63
CA LEU A 171 17.21 -12.21 20.28
C LEU A 171 16.36 -11.07 19.67
N LEU A 172 16.22 -11.07 18.34
CA LEU A 172 15.43 -10.08 17.62
C LEU A 172 13.95 -10.12 18.03
N ILE A 173 13.31 -11.30 18.00
CA ILE A 173 11.88 -11.41 18.34
C ILE A 173 11.61 -11.21 19.83
N GLU A 174 12.51 -11.62 20.72
CA GLU A 174 12.39 -11.35 22.15
C GLU A 174 12.45 -9.85 22.44
N ALA A 175 13.35 -9.12 21.79
CA ALA A 175 13.42 -7.67 21.88
C ALA A 175 12.15 -6.98 21.33
N VAL A 176 11.58 -7.49 20.24
CA VAL A 176 10.29 -7.01 19.72
C VAL A 176 9.16 -7.26 20.72
N ASN A 177 9.06 -8.45 21.30
CA ASN A 177 8.02 -8.76 22.29
C ASN A 177 8.11 -7.85 23.52
N LEU A 178 9.32 -7.61 24.02
CA LEU A 178 9.60 -6.66 25.09
C LEU A 178 9.09 -5.25 24.74
N LEU A 179 9.38 -4.78 23.52
CA LEU A 179 8.89 -3.50 23.02
C LEU A 179 7.36 -3.48 22.94
N LEU A 180 6.73 -4.55 22.41
CA LEU A 180 5.29 -4.60 22.18
C LEU A 180 4.46 -4.52 23.46
N HIS A 181 4.99 -4.94 24.61
CA HIS A 181 4.34 -4.74 25.91
C HIS A 181 4.11 -3.26 26.26
N GLU A 182 4.91 -2.37 25.69
CA GLU A 182 4.91 -0.92 25.91
C GLU A 182 4.63 -0.15 24.61
N GLU A 183 4.04 -0.82 23.61
CA GLU A 183 3.79 -0.22 22.29
C GLU A 183 2.95 1.04 22.41
N ILE A 184 3.47 2.13 21.86
CA ILE A 184 2.79 3.43 21.90
C ILE A 184 1.47 3.38 21.13
N TYR A 185 0.59 4.34 21.41
CA TYR A 185 -0.74 4.44 20.79
C TYR A 185 -1.68 3.27 21.09
N ARG A 186 -1.36 2.41 22.06
CA ARG A 186 -2.23 1.31 22.47
C ARG A 186 -2.76 1.53 23.89
N PRO A 187 -4.06 1.86 24.02
CA PRO A 187 -4.71 1.87 25.33
C PRO A 187 -4.51 0.52 26.03
N ARG A 188 -4.28 0.57 27.35
CA ARG A 188 -4.11 -0.63 28.16
C ARG A 188 -5.45 -1.22 28.55
N ASP A 189 -5.53 -2.53 28.55
CA ASP A 189 -6.64 -3.30 29.08
C ASP A 189 -6.67 -3.27 30.62
N SER A 190 -7.68 -3.91 31.20
CA SER A 190 -7.89 -3.98 32.65
C SER A 190 -6.77 -4.71 33.42
N ARG A 191 -5.92 -5.47 32.72
CA ARG A 191 -4.76 -6.19 33.26
C ARG A 191 -3.48 -5.34 33.16
N GLY A 192 -3.58 -4.14 32.57
CA GLY A 192 -2.43 -3.28 32.29
C GLY A 192 -1.62 -3.74 31.08
N LEU A 193 -2.12 -4.67 30.27
CA LEU A 193 -1.48 -5.09 29.02
C LEU A 193 -1.99 -4.24 27.85
N PRO A 194 -1.23 -4.10 26.76
CA PRO A 194 -1.68 -3.31 25.62
C PRO A 194 -2.91 -3.99 24.96
N GLY A 195 -3.97 -3.22 24.72
CA GLY A 195 -5.27 -3.72 24.25
C GLY A 195 -5.34 -3.95 22.74
N GLY A 196 -6.50 -4.37 22.23
CA GLY A 196 -6.70 -4.70 20.81
C GLY A 196 -6.83 -3.52 19.86
N LEU A 197 -6.84 -2.28 20.37
CA LEU A 197 -6.98 -1.06 19.59
C LEU A 197 -5.64 -0.32 19.49
N LEU A 198 -5.31 0.14 18.28
CA LEU A 198 -4.22 1.07 17.99
C LEU A 198 -4.82 2.42 17.56
N GLU A 199 -4.52 3.48 18.30
CA GLU A 199 -5.09 4.82 18.15
C GLU A 199 -4.03 5.80 17.62
N LEU A 200 -3.98 5.95 16.29
CA LEU A 200 -3.00 6.82 15.66
C LEU A 200 -3.48 8.28 15.69
N PRO A 201 -2.59 9.25 15.99
CA PRO A 201 -2.94 10.66 15.90
C PRO A 201 -3.16 11.06 14.43
N HIS A 202 -4.03 12.03 14.17
CA HIS A 202 -4.21 12.55 12.80
C HIS A 202 -2.93 13.22 12.25
N THR A 203 -1.98 13.60 13.10
CA THR A 203 -0.74 14.28 12.67
C THR A 203 0.22 13.37 11.91
N VAL A 204 0.07 12.05 11.98
CA VAL A 204 0.92 11.11 11.23
C VAL A 204 0.20 10.57 10.01
N THR A 205 0.92 10.50 8.89
CA THR A 205 0.38 9.96 7.64
C THR A 205 0.45 8.44 7.63
N PRO A 206 -0.67 7.71 7.47
CA PRO A 206 -0.64 6.26 7.39
C PRO A 206 -0.07 5.78 6.05
N ILE A 207 0.65 4.66 6.11
CA ILE A 207 1.06 3.83 4.97
C ILE A 207 0.51 2.44 5.28
N LEU A 208 -0.65 2.13 4.72
CA LEU A 208 -1.36 0.88 4.99
C LEU A 208 -0.98 -0.16 3.94
N VAL A 209 -0.48 -1.30 4.42
CA VAL A 209 -0.17 -2.49 3.62
C VAL A 209 -1.00 -3.63 4.19
N ALA A 210 -1.69 -4.38 3.34
CA ALA A 210 -2.51 -5.52 3.77
C ALA A 210 -1.69 -6.82 3.72
N ASP A 211 -2.36 -7.94 3.44
CA ASP A 211 -1.79 -9.27 3.31
C ASP A 211 -0.53 -9.23 2.45
N LEU A 212 0.59 -9.76 2.97
CA LEU A 212 1.87 -9.83 2.26
C LEU A 212 2.25 -11.25 1.87
N HIS A 213 1.76 -12.28 2.56
CA HIS A 213 1.92 -13.70 2.21
C HIS A 213 3.31 -14.07 1.66
N ALA A 214 4.33 -13.80 2.48
CA ALA A 214 5.74 -14.05 2.20
C ALA A 214 6.33 -13.31 0.96
N GLN A 215 5.63 -12.32 0.40
CA GLN A 215 6.14 -11.49 -0.70
C GLN A 215 7.09 -10.40 -0.17
N VAL A 216 8.36 -10.78 0.05
CA VAL A 216 9.42 -9.89 0.55
C VAL A 216 9.60 -8.66 -0.33
N ASP A 217 9.66 -8.85 -1.65
CA ASP A 217 9.87 -7.76 -2.60
C ASP A 217 8.70 -6.76 -2.62
N ASN A 218 7.49 -7.16 -2.19
CA ASN A 218 6.36 -6.25 -2.07
C ASN A 218 6.58 -5.25 -0.94
N LEU A 219 7.03 -5.71 0.24
CA LEU A 219 7.38 -4.82 1.35
C LEU A 219 8.53 -3.88 0.96
N LEU A 220 9.58 -4.41 0.34
CA LEU A 220 10.73 -3.61 -0.11
C LEU A 220 10.32 -2.58 -1.17
N THR A 221 9.42 -2.96 -2.09
CA THR A 221 8.86 -2.05 -3.09
C THR A 221 8.13 -0.92 -2.39
N VAL A 222 7.23 -1.20 -1.44
CA VAL A 222 6.53 -0.13 -0.69
C VAL A 222 7.54 0.81 -0.03
N LEU A 223 8.53 0.30 0.70
CA LEU A 223 9.49 1.16 1.40
C LEU A 223 10.35 2.01 0.45
N SER A 224 10.66 1.51 -0.76
CA SER A 224 11.48 2.22 -1.74
C SER A 224 10.70 3.14 -2.69
N GLN A 225 9.37 3.07 -2.67
CA GLN A 225 8.50 3.90 -3.50
C GLN A 225 8.07 5.16 -2.76
N ASN A 226 7.68 6.19 -3.53
CA ASN A 226 7.27 7.48 -2.96
C ASN A 226 8.38 8.06 -2.05
N ALA A 227 8.04 8.85 -1.04
CA ALA A 227 8.93 9.20 0.07
C ALA A 227 8.55 8.45 1.36
N PHE A 228 8.12 7.19 1.25
CA PHE A 228 7.59 6.43 2.38
C PHE A 228 8.64 6.15 3.45
N LEU A 229 9.82 5.67 3.07
CA LEU A 229 10.90 5.42 4.03
C LEU A 229 11.34 6.72 4.71
N GLU A 230 11.56 7.79 3.94
CA GLU A 230 11.98 9.08 4.48
C GLU A 230 10.96 9.62 5.48
N ALA A 231 9.66 9.54 5.17
CA ALA A 231 8.62 9.99 6.08
C ALA A 231 8.52 9.15 7.36
N ILE A 232 8.84 7.85 7.30
CA ILE A 232 8.97 6.99 8.48
C ILE A 232 10.18 7.42 9.32
N GLU A 233 11.32 7.71 8.69
CA GLU A 233 12.54 8.17 9.37
C GLU A 233 12.37 9.52 10.05
N GLU A 234 11.65 10.44 9.41
CA GLU A 234 11.30 11.75 9.96
C GLU A 234 10.22 11.67 11.05
N GLY A 235 9.53 10.53 11.17
CA GLY A 235 8.43 10.34 12.10
C GLY A 235 7.12 11.02 11.69
N SER A 236 7.02 11.49 10.44
CA SER A 236 5.82 12.13 9.87
C SER A 236 4.82 11.12 9.30
N ALA A 237 5.27 9.87 9.05
CA ALA A 237 4.42 8.78 8.60
C ALA A 237 4.58 7.52 9.46
N VAL A 238 3.58 6.64 9.37
CA VAL A 238 3.57 5.32 10.02
C VAL A 238 3.22 4.21 9.04
N LEU A 239 4.01 3.14 9.02
CA LEU A 239 3.70 1.90 8.34
C LEU A 239 2.80 1.03 9.21
N VAL A 240 1.67 0.61 8.66
CA VAL A 240 0.74 -0.31 9.32
C VAL A 240 0.54 -1.52 8.41
N ILE A 241 0.97 -2.69 8.89
CA ILE A 241 0.74 -3.98 8.22
C ILE A 241 -0.55 -4.59 8.79
N LEU A 242 -1.54 -4.85 7.94
CA LEU A 242 -2.86 -5.34 8.33
C LEU A 242 -2.94 -6.86 8.49
N GLY A 243 -1.85 -7.48 8.93
CA GLY A 243 -1.76 -8.93 9.16
C GLY A 243 -1.33 -9.74 7.95
N ASP A 244 -1.30 -11.06 8.14
CA ASP A 244 -1.05 -12.04 7.08
C ASP A 244 0.25 -11.79 6.30
N ALA A 245 1.33 -11.49 7.03
CA ALA A 245 2.65 -11.44 6.42
C ALA A 245 3.18 -12.84 6.08
N VAL A 246 2.79 -13.85 6.84
CA VAL A 246 3.27 -15.23 6.66
C VAL A 246 2.39 -16.03 5.71
N HIS A 247 2.91 -17.20 5.31
CA HIS A 247 2.27 -18.21 4.46
C HIS A 247 2.12 -17.74 3.02
N SER A 248 3.02 -18.20 2.14
CA SER A 248 2.90 -17.91 0.70
C SER A 248 1.57 -18.41 0.15
N GLU A 249 0.97 -17.58 -0.69
CA GLU A 249 -0.25 -17.91 -1.43
C GLU A 249 0.00 -18.14 -2.93
N VAL A 250 1.26 -18.08 -3.36
CA VAL A 250 1.64 -18.35 -4.75
C VAL A 250 1.47 -19.83 -5.06
N ASP A 251 0.86 -20.13 -6.20
CA ASP A 251 0.64 -21.50 -6.66
C ASP A 251 1.97 -22.28 -6.68
N GLY A 252 1.96 -23.47 -6.06
CA GLY A 252 3.17 -24.30 -5.91
C GLY A 252 4.09 -23.93 -4.74
N GLN A 253 3.86 -22.81 -4.05
CA GLN A 253 4.68 -22.35 -2.92
C GLN A 253 3.96 -22.43 -1.57
N LEU A 254 2.76 -23.01 -1.50
CA LEU A 254 1.95 -23.06 -0.25
C LEU A 254 2.66 -23.75 0.94
N ARG A 255 3.68 -24.58 0.67
CA ARG A 255 4.48 -25.28 1.68
C ARG A 255 5.76 -24.52 2.08
N GLU A 256 6.13 -23.49 1.33
CA GLU A 256 7.39 -22.76 1.53
C GLU A 256 7.28 -21.80 2.71
N MET A 257 8.18 -21.96 3.69
CA MET A 257 8.19 -21.14 4.92
C MET A 257 9.40 -20.21 5.03
N VAL A 258 10.40 -20.36 4.16
CA VAL A 258 11.60 -19.51 4.16
C VAL A 258 11.27 -18.05 3.90
N GLY A 259 10.43 -17.76 2.89
CA GLY A 259 9.98 -16.39 2.62
C GLY A 259 9.22 -15.77 3.80
N SER A 260 8.40 -16.57 4.49
CA SER A 260 7.70 -16.14 5.71
C SER A 260 8.69 -15.75 6.82
N MET A 261 9.72 -16.57 7.07
CA MET A 261 10.75 -16.26 8.07
C MET A 261 11.54 -15.01 7.71
N LEU A 262 11.95 -14.88 6.44
CA LEU A 262 12.70 -13.71 5.98
C LEU A 262 11.86 -12.44 6.14
N LEU A 263 10.60 -12.46 5.70
CA LEU A 263 9.71 -11.31 5.83
C LEU A 263 9.50 -10.92 7.31
N MET A 264 9.33 -11.88 8.21
CA MET A 264 9.22 -11.60 9.65
C MET A 264 10.51 -11.00 10.23
N ASP A 265 11.69 -11.51 9.84
CA ASP A 265 12.99 -10.93 10.25
C ASP A 265 13.08 -9.44 9.84
N LEU A 266 12.66 -9.10 8.62
CA LEU A 266 12.62 -7.72 8.14
C LEU A 266 11.62 -6.85 8.91
N ILE A 267 10.40 -7.36 9.14
CA ILE A 267 9.37 -6.64 9.89
C ILE A 267 9.83 -6.38 11.33
N PHE A 268 10.47 -7.34 11.98
CA PHE A 268 11.02 -7.16 13.33
C PHE A 268 12.15 -6.14 13.36
N ARG A 269 13.06 -6.16 12.37
CA ARG A 269 14.09 -5.11 12.24
C ARG A 269 13.48 -3.73 12.07
N LEU A 270 12.46 -3.59 11.22
CA LEU A 270 11.72 -2.32 11.09
C LEU A 270 11.07 -1.89 12.40
N LYS A 271 10.44 -2.81 13.13
CA LYS A 271 9.79 -2.49 14.40
C LYS A 271 10.79 -2.00 15.46
N LEU A 272 11.96 -2.63 15.57
CA LEU A 272 12.99 -2.17 16.50
C LEU A 272 13.63 -0.85 16.05
N HIS A 273 13.83 -0.67 14.75
CA HIS A 273 14.45 0.55 14.21
C HIS A 273 13.50 1.75 14.28
N PHE A 274 12.20 1.54 14.07
CA PHE A 274 11.16 2.56 14.05
C PHE A 274 10.01 2.21 15.03
N PRO A 275 10.27 2.17 16.35
CA PRO A 275 9.32 1.68 17.36
C PRO A 275 8.00 2.43 17.39
N LYS A 276 8.02 3.70 16.97
CA LYS A 276 6.89 4.62 16.99
C LYS A 276 6.19 4.78 15.63
N GLN A 277 6.73 4.16 14.57
CA GLN A 277 6.24 4.35 13.21
C GLN A 277 5.86 3.04 12.51
N VAL A 278 6.33 1.88 12.98
CA VAL A 278 5.97 0.60 12.37
C VAL A 278 5.02 -0.15 13.30
N PHE A 279 3.87 -0.54 12.78
CA PHE A 279 2.83 -1.25 13.52
C PHE A 279 2.34 -2.47 12.73
N TYR A 280 2.02 -3.53 13.46
CA TYR A 280 1.51 -4.77 12.90
C TYR A 280 0.16 -5.10 13.57
N VAL A 281 -0.85 -5.33 12.75
CA VAL A 281 -2.19 -5.74 13.16
C VAL A 281 -2.34 -7.23 12.91
N ARG A 282 -3.04 -7.93 13.79
CA ARG A 282 -3.23 -9.37 13.69
C ARG A 282 -4.15 -9.75 12.54
N GLY A 283 -3.66 -10.62 11.67
CA GLY A 283 -4.45 -11.36 10.69
C GLY A 283 -4.77 -12.78 11.11
N ASN A 284 -5.47 -13.53 10.27
CA ASN A 284 -5.85 -14.91 10.59
C ASN A 284 -4.72 -15.91 10.38
N HIS A 285 -3.73 -15.60 9.54
CA HIS A 285 -2.53 -16.41 9.35
C HIS A 285 -1.50 -16.21 10.49
N ASP A 286 -1.69 -15.20 11.34
CA ASP A 286 -0.83 -14.87 12.48
C ASP A 286 -1.16 -15.76 13.72
N SER A 287 -1.09 -17.07 13.51
CA SER A 287 -1.17 -18.09 14.54
C SER A 287 -0.61 -19.44 14.06
N PHE A 288 -0.63 -20.44 14.94
CA PHE A 288 -0.28 -21.82 14.62
C PHE A 288 -1.51 -22.73 14.52
N SER A 289 -2.70 -22.15 14.31
CA SER A 289 -3.95 -22.90 14.27
C SER A 289 -3.98 -23.92 13.12
N GLU A 290 -4.55 -25.08 13.38
CA GLU A 290 -4.84 -26.09 12.35
C GLU A 290 -5.88 -25.63 11.33
N ASP A 291 -6.72 -24.65 11.70
CA ASP A 291 -7.70 -24.02 10.81
C ASP A 291 -7.05 -23.19 9.70
N ILE A 292 -5.76 -22.84 9.84
CA ILE A 292 -5.00 -22.17 8.79
C ILE A 292 -4.57 -23.23 7.78
N ALA A 293 -5.43 -23.49 6.81
CA ALA A 293 -5.18 -24.43 5.73
C ALA A 293 -5.57 -23.85 4.37
N LYS A 294 -4.76 -24.15 3.36
CA LYS A 294 -5.02 -23.78 1.96
C LYS A 294 -4.74 -24.95 1.04
N ASP A 295 -5.71 -25.29 0.19
CA ASP A 295 -5.66 -26.43 -0.73
C ASP A 295 -5.20 -27.75 -0.07
N GLY A 296 -5.70 -27.99 1.16
CA GLY A 296 -5.37 -29.17 1.96
C GLY A 296 -3.99 -29.14 2.64
N ILE A 297 -3.23 -28.04 2.47
CA ILE A 297 -1.96 -27.82 3.17
C ILE A 297 -2.24 -27.11 4.50
N PRO A 298 -1.96 -27.73 5.67
CA PRO A 298 -2.17 -27.12 6.97
C PRO A 298 -1.02 -26.15 7.28
N GLN A 299 -1.06 -24.96 6.67
CA GLN A 299 0.01 -23.97 6.73
C GLN A 299 0.36 -23.56 8.16
N GLY A 300 -0.63 -23.42 9.07
CA GLY A 300 -0.36 -23.08 10.48
C GLY A 300 0.46 -24.14 11.23
N LEU A 301 0.17 -25.43 11.01
CA LEU A 301 0.92 -26.53 11.61
C LEU A 301 2.32 -26.67 10.97
N LEU A 302 2.40 -26.50 9.65
CA LEU A 302 3.67 -26.52 8.93
C LEU A 302 4.57 -25.37 9.38
N TRP A 303 4.00 -24.20 9.63
CA TRP A 303 4.70 -23.04 10.14
C TRP A 303 5.31 -23.29 11.52
N ALA A 304 4.52 -23.84 12.45
CA ALA A 304 5.01 -24.22 13.77
C ALA A 304 6.16 -25.22 13.71
N LYS A 305 6.03 -26.23 12.83
CA LYS A 305 7.07 -27.23 12.60
C LYS A 305 8.36 -26.61 12.07
N GLU A 306 8.29 -25.84 10.98
CA GLU A 306 9.47 -25.25 10.34
C GLU A 306 10.18 -24.25 11.28
N LEU A 307 9.43 -23.44 12.04
CA LEU A 307 10.02 -22.59 13.07
C LEU A 307 10.74 -23.41 14.15
N SER A 308 10.12 -24.49 14.64
CA SER A 308 10.77 -25.35 15.63
C SER A 308 12.05 -26.00 15.10
N GLU A 309 12.04 -26.47 13.86
CA GLU A 309 13.18 -27.16 13.25
C GLU A 309 14.33 -26.18 12.90
N ARG A 310 14.01 -25.01 12.35
CA ARG A 310 15.03 -24.04 11.87
C ARG A 310 15.45 -23.02 12.93
N ARG A 311 14.53 -22.59 13.78
CA ARG A 311 14.75 -21.54 14.80
C ARG A 311 14.71 -22.06 16.24
N GLY A 312 14.27 -23.30 16.43
CA GLY A 312 14.15 -23.92 17.76
C GLY A 312 12.85 -23.57 18.48
N THR A 313 12.56 -24.37 19.51
CA THR A 313 11.33 -24.28 20.30
C THR A 313 11.18 -22.97 21.07
N ALA A 314 12.30 -22.35 21.49
CA ALA A 314 12.30 -21.04 22.14
C ALA A 314 11.77 -19.95 21.20
N TYR A 315 12.25 -19.94 19.94
CA TYR A 315 11.75 -19.00 18.94
C TYR A 315 10.28 -19.26 18.61
N LEU A 316 9.86 -20.52 18.46
CA LEU A 316 8.45 -20.85 18.25
C LEU A 316 7.56 -20.26 19.36
N LYS A 317 7.98 -20.40 20.62
CA LYS A 317 7.28 -19.82 21.77
C LYS A 317 7.26 -18.28 21.70
N ALA A 318 8.39 -17.66 21.37
CA ALA A 318 8.47 -16.20 21.22
C ALA A 318 7.61 -15.68 20.06
N MET A 319 7.46 -16.44 18.97
CA MET A 319 6.55 -16.10 17.86
C MET A 319 5.09 -16.25 18.28
N GLY A 320 4.76 -17.27 19.09
CA GLY A 320 3.45 -17.38 19.71
C GLY A 320 3.13 -16.17 20.60
N GLU A 321 4.11 -15.69 21.38
CA GLU A 321 3.98 -14.48 22.19
C GLU A 321 3.73 -13.25 21.33
N PHE A 322 4.55 -13.05 20.29
CA PHE A 322 4.40 -11.97 19.32
C PHE A 322 2.97 -11.90 18.78
N TYR A 323 2.42 -13.01 18.30
CA TYR A 323 1.05 -13.05 17.79
C TYR A 323 -0.02 -12.69 18.83
N ARG A 324 0.20 -13.03 20.11
CA ARG A 324 -0.74 -12.62 21.18
C ARG A 324 -0.67 -11.14 21.51
N LEU A 325 0.48 -10.51 21.30
CA LEU A 325 0.70 -9.09 21.61
C LEU A 325 0.15 -8.15 20.54
N LEU A 326 -0.12 -8.63 19.31
CA LEU A 326 -0.62 -7.82 18.21
C LEU A 326 -1.97 -7.13 18.50
N SER A 327 -2.12 -5.91 17.99
CA SER A 327 -3.41 -5.20 17.93
C SER A 327 -4.33 -5.79 16.85
N TYR A 328 -5.61 -5.43 16.85
CA TYR A 328 -6.62 -5.99 15.92
C TYR A 328 -7.29 -4.92 15.05
N VAL A 329 -7.36 -3.68 15.53
CA VAL A 329 -7.98 -2.55 14.85
C VAL A 329 -7.07 -1.35 14.98
N VAL A 330 -6.92 -0.62 13.88
CA VAL A 330 -6.28 0.69 13.84
C VAL A 330 -7.35 1.74 13.57
N VAL A 331 -7.31 2.82 14.33
CA VAL A 331 -8.21 3.96 14.15
C VAL A 331 -7.44 5.25 14.21
N SER A 332 -7.79 6.16 13.31
CA SER A 332 -7.47 7.58 13.34
C SER A 332 -8.77 8.36 13.03
N GLU A 333 -8.72 9.68 13.07
CA GLU A 333 -9.83 10.54 12.66
C GLU A 333 -10.21 10.28 11.19
N ASP A 334 -9.21 10.04 10.33
CA ASP A 334 -9.38 9.96 8.88
C ASP A 334 -9.56 8.54 8.33
N PHE A 335 -9.31 7.50 9.13
CA PHE A 335 -9.50 6.12 8.67
C PHE A 335 -9.69 5.12 9.81
N ILE A 336 -10.28 3.98 9.46
CA ILE A 336 -10.28 2.74 10.23
C ILE A 336 -9.63 1.66 9.37
N ALA A 337 -8.81 0.81 9.98
CA ALA A 337 -8.32 -0.38 9.34
C ALA A 337 -8.30 -1.59 10.28
N CYS A 338 -8.55 -2.78 9.75
CA CYS A 338 -8.34 -4.06 10.43
C CYS A 338 -8.04 -5.14 9.40
N HIS A 339 -7.71 -6.35 9.84
CA HIS A 339 -7.36 -7.40 8.90
C HIS A 339 -8.53 -7.82 7.99
N ALA A 340 -9.71 -8.17 8.51
CA ALA A 340 -10.77 -8.74 7.67
C ALA A 340 -12.10 -7.98 7.63
N ALA A 341 -12.67 -7.61 8.79
CA ALA A 341 -14.06 -7.17 8.79
C ALA A 341 -14.46 -6.23 9.91
N ALA A 342 -15.53 -5.49 9.63
CA ALA A 342 -16.32 -4.86 10.69
C ALA A 342 -17.01 -5.94 11.54
N PRO A 343 -17.02 -5.82 12.87
CA PRO A 343 -17.76 -6.72 13.74
C PRO A 343 -19.25 -6.73 13.41
N LYS A 344 -19.86 -7.92 13.39
CA LYS A 344 -21.31 -8.16 13.29
C LYS A 344 -22.00 -8.02 14.64
N THR A 345 -21.29 -8.36 15.71
CA THR A 345 -21.81 -8.18 17.07
C THR A 345 -21.72 -6.72 17.51
N LYS A 346 -22.37 -6.41 18.64
CA LYS A 346 -22.26 -5.09 19.24
C LYS A 346 -20.82 -4.90 19.70
N VAL A 347 -20.21 -3.80 19.29
CA VAL A 347 -18.83 -3.43 19.64
C VAL A 347 -18.82 -2.00 20.19
N SER A 348 -17.90 -1.73 21.10
CA SER A 348 -17.54 -0.40 21.58
C SER A 348 -16.02 -0.25 21.56
N ARG A 349 -15.53 0.99 21.66
CA ARG A 349 -14.10 1.26 21.84
C ARG A 349 -13.52 0.49 23.04
N GLU A 350 -14.20 0.50 24.18
CA GLU A 350 -13.78 -0.25 25.37
C GLU A 350 -13.65 -1.76 25.12
N MET A 351 -14.61 -2.38 24.39
CA MET A 351 -14.51 -3.81 24.06
C MET A 351 -13.29 -4.13 23.18
N LEU A 352 -12.85 -3.19 22.34
CA LEU A 352 -11.63 -3.36 21.55
C LEU A 352 -10.37 -3.19 22.40
N VAL A 353 -10.39 -2.32 23.41
CA VAL A 353 -9.31 -2.24 24.39
C VAL A 353 -9.23 -3.55 25.18
N GLN A 354 -10.37 -4.04 25.67
CA GLN A 354 -10.51 -5.31 26.40
C GLN A 354 -10.66 -6.54 25.47
N ILE A 355 -10.06 -6.53 24.28
CA ILE A 355 -10.34 -7.54 23.23
C ILE A 355 -10.20 -8.99 23.70
N HIS A 356 -9.29 -9.24 24.66
CA HIS A 356 -9.02 -10.56 25.19
C HIS A 356 -10.13 -11.12 26.09
N ASP A 357 -11.01 -10.27 26.61
CA ASP A 357 -12.24 -10.68 27.30
C ASP A 357 -13.38 -10.99 26.30
N HIS A 358 -13.13 -10.79 25.00
CA HIS A 358 -14.11 -10.90 23.92
C HIS A 358 -13.59 -11.78 22.76
N PRO A 359 -13.28 -13.07 22.98
CA PRO A 359 -12.69 -13.93 21.95
C PRO A 359 -13.54 -14.09 20.68
N GLY A 360 -14.87 -13.98 20.78
CA GLY A 360 -15.74 -13.97 19.59
C GLY A 360 -15.51 -12.75 18.68
N LEU A 361 -15.18 -11.59 19.26
CA LEU A 361 -14.89 -10.37 18.51
C LEU A 361 -13.57 -10.50 17.73
N ILE A 362 -12.58 -11.19 18.29
CA ILE A 362 -11.31 -11.50 17.60
C ILE A 362 -11.60 -12.24 16.29
N LEU A 363 -12.39 -13.33 16.36
CA LEU A 363 -12.72 -14.13 15.18
C LEU A 363 -13.49 -13.31 14.12
N GLU A 364 -14.38 -12.42 14.54
CA GLU A 364 -15.07 -11.53 13.60
C GLU A 364 -14.10 -10.58 12.90
N LEU A 365 -13.14 -9.99 13.61
CA LEU A 365 -12.20 -9.01 13.06
C LEU A 365 -11.20 -9.61 12.07
N ILE A 366 -10.80 -10.88 12.27
CA ILE A 366 -9.73 -11.51 11.47
C ILE A 366 -10.22 -12.55 10.46
N ASN A 367 -11.41 -13.16 10.61
CA ASN A 367 -11.85 -14.23 9.69
C ASN A 367 -13.06 -13.86 8.83
N ASN A 368 -13.84 -12.85 9.23
CA ASN A 368 -15.13 -12.63 8.59
C ASN A 368 -14.96 -11.94 7.22
N ARG A 369 -15.94 -12.16 6.34
CA ARG A 369 -15.93 -11.64 4.96
C ARG A 369 -17.23 -10.92 4.67
N LEU A 370 -17.24 -10.12 3.61
CA LEU A 370 -18.48 -9.47 3.17
C LEU A 370 -19.58 -10.49 2.91
N TYR A 371 -20.80 -10.11 3.28
CA TYR A 371 -22.01 -10.84 2.97
C TYR A 371 -22.12 -11.06 1.45
N ARG A 372 -22.39 -12.30 1.07
CA ARG A 372 -22.80 -12.67 -0.30
C ARG A 372 -23.92 -13.70 -0.21
N ALA A 373 -24.66 -13.92 -1.30
CA ALA A 373 -25.72 -14.95 -1.31
C ALA A 373 -25.19 -16.35 -0.93
N ASN A 374 -23.96 -16.68 -1.32
CA ASN A 374 -23.28 -17.92 -0.95
C ASN A 374 -22.50 -17.84 0.37
N ARG A 375 -22.51 -16.68 1.05
CA ARG A 375 -21.89 -16.42 2.35
C ARG A 375 -22.83 -15.57 3.22
N PRO A 376 -23.97 -16.13 3.67
CA PRO A 376 -25.01 -15.36 4.36
C PRO A 376 -24.59 -14.88 5.76
N GLN A 377 -23.50 -15.43 6.30
CA GLN A 377 -22.95 -15.05 7.60
C GLN A 377 -21.98 -13.87 7.53
N GLY A 378 -21.69 -13.32 6.35
CA GLY A 378 -20.78 -12.19 6.21
C GLY A 378 -21.28 -10.89 6.84
N TYR A 379 -20.36 -9.94 7.05
CA TYR A 379 -20.71 -8.59 7.48
C TYR A 379 -21.26 -7.76 6.31
N ASN A 380 -22.03 -6.71 6.62
CA ASN A 380 -22.68 -5.87 5.60
C ASN A 380 -22.58 -4.37 5.95
N ARG A 381 -23.20 -3.54 5.11
CA ARG A 381 -23.24 -2.07 5.26
C ARG A 381 -23.68 -1.59 6.65
N ARG A 382 -24.63 -2.26 7.29
CA ARG A 382 -25.12 -1.89 8.63
C ARG A 382 -24.03 -2.11 9.68
N ASP A 383 -23.23 -3.15 9.52
CA ASP A 383 -22.13 -3.49 10.41
C ASP A 383 -21.01 -2.45 10.29
N VAL A 384 -20.61 -2.08 9.06
CA VAL A 384 -19.64 -0.99 8.82
C VAL A 384 -20.12 0.33 9.43
N LYS A 385 -21.40 0.70 9.22
CA LYS A 385 -21.98 1.91 9.83
C LYS A 385 -22.02 1.85 11.35
N ARG A 386 -22.31 0.69 11.93
CA ARG A 386 -22.28 0.49 13.40
C ARG A 386 -20.84 0.63 13.91
N PHE A 387 -19.88 0.08 13.18
CA PHE A 387 -18.48 0.09 13.57
C PHE A 387 -17.88 1.51 13.58
N ARG A 388 -18.11 2.30 12.52
CA ARG A 388 -17.75 3.74 12.49
C ARG A 388 -18.29 4.51 13.69
N ARG A 389 -19.58 4.31 14.01
CA ARG A 389 -20.22 4.94 15.17
C ARG A 389 -19.62 4.46 16.50
N ALA A 390 -19.30 3.17 16.63
CA ALA A 390 -18.71 2.60 17.84
C ALA A 390 -17.30 3.16 18.11
N LEU A 391 -16.56 3.46 17.04
CA LEU A 391 -15.24 4.10 17.09
C LEU A 391 -15.31 5.63 17.18
N GLN A 392 -16.51 6.21 17.12
CA GLN A 392 -16.75 7.65 17.20
C GLN A 392 -16.06 8.45 16.08
N VAL A 393 -16.01 7.88 14.88
CA VAL A 393 -15.52 8.57 13.67
C VAL A 393 -16.68 8.98 12.77
N GLU A 394 -16.41 9.86 11.82
CA GLU A 394 -17.42 10.36 10.88
C GLU A 394 -18.05 9.22 10.04
N PRO A 395 -19.32 9.32 9.64
CA PRO A 395 -20.00 8.26 8.88
C PRO A 395 -19.33 7.93 7.53
N GLY A 396 -18.57 8.87 6.98
CA GLY A 396 -17.82 8.76 5.74
C GLY A 396 -16.38 8.28 5.91
N THR A 397 -15.86 8.09 7.13
CA THR A 397 -14.47 7.71 7.36
C THR A 397 -14.10 6.42 6.61
N PRO A 398 -13.07 6.45 5.74
CA PRO A 398 -12.50 5.27 5.08
C PRO A 398 -12.35 4.08 6.03
N PHE A 399 -12.86 2.92 5.60
CA PHE A 399 -12.69 1.65 6.29
C PHE A 399 -12.00 0.66 5.36
N ILE A 400 -10.71 0.40 5.61
CA ILE A 400 -9.84 -0.43 4.79
C ILE A 400 -9.64 -1.79 5.47
N VAL A 401 -9.81 -2.88 4.73
CA VAL A 401 -9.53 -4.24 5.21
C VAL A 401 -8.65 -5.01 4.22
N GLY A 402 -7.96 -6.04 4.70
CA GLY A 402 -7.30 -7.07 3.90
C GLY A 402 -8.17 -8.31 3.69
N HIS A 403 -7.56 -9.49 3.79
CA HIS A 403 -8.14 -10.84 3.91
C HIS A 403 -9.01 -11.37 2.74
N THR A 404 -9.69 -10.49 2.01
CA THR A 404 -10.75 -10.87 1.04
C THR A 404 -10.47 -10.31 -0.35
N PRO A 405 -9.35 -10.67 -1.00
CA PRO A 405 -9.18 -10.32 -2.41
C PRO A 405 -10.41 -10.77 -3.21
N ILE A 406 -10.98 -9.86 -3.99
CA ILE A 406 -12.24 -10.13 -4.72
C ILE A 406 -11.96 -11.01 -5.95
N ASP A 407 -10.77 -10.83 -6.53
CA ASP A 407 -10.20 -11.61 -7.63
C ASP A 407 -8.67 -11.78 -7.41
N ARG A 408 -7.99 -12.50 -8.31
CA ARG A 408 -6.54 -12.74 -8.24
C ARG A 408 -5.71 -11.75 -9.09
N GLU A 409 -6.35 -10.80 -9.75
CA GLU A 409 -5.73 -9.92 -10.75
C GLU A 409 -5.42 -8.53 -10.19
N GLN A 410 -6.21 -8.07 -9.22
CA GLN A 410 -6.13 -6.73 -8.65
C GLN A 410 -5.54 -6.76 -7.23
N THR A 411 -5.08 -5.59 -6.80
CA THR A 411 -4.57 -5.34 -5.44
C THR A 411 -5.52 -4.47 -4.61
N LEU A 412 -6.60 -3.99 -5.22
CA LEU A 412 -7.43 -2.94 -4.66
C LEU A 412 -8.85 -3.02 -5.19
N TRP A 413 -9.83 -2.95 -4.29
CA TRP A 413 -11.23 -2.80 -4.63
C TRP A 413 -11.86 -1.70 -3.79
N LEU A 414 -12.38 -0.67 -4.47
CA LEU A 414 -12.93 0.51 -3.81
C LEU A 414 -14.45 0.45 -3.68
N ASN A 415 -15.00 0.96 -2.58
CA ASN A 415 -16.44 1.01 -2.33
C ASN A 415 -17.11 -0.36 -2.47
N VAL A 416 -16.49 -1.39 -1.91
CA VAL A 416 -16.90 -2.79 -2.05
C VAL A 416 -18.33 -2.99 -1.57
N ASP A 417 -19.11 -3.79 -2.30
CA ASP A 417 -20.55 -3.99 -2.07
C ASP A 417 -21.39 -2.68 -2.06
N ALA A 418 -20.94 -1.67 -2.81
CA ALA A 418 -21.52 -0.33 -2.83
C ALA A 418 -21.57 0.35 -1.44
N ILE A 419 -20.67 -0.05 -0.54
CA ILE A 419 -20.50 0.57 0.78
C ILE A 419 -19.51 1.72 0.60
N ARG A 420 -20.01 2.96 0.69
CA ARG A 420 -19.18 4.17 0.53
C ARG A 420 -18.00 4.17 1.51
N ASN A 421 -16.82 4.44 0.96
CA ASN A 421 -15.53 4.51 1.64
C ASN A 421 -15.19 3.23 2.41
N HIS A 422 -15.64 2.08 1.92
CA HIS A 422 -15.17 0.78 2.40
C HIS A 422 -14.38 0.10 1.30
N HIS A 423 -13.15 -0.28 1.60
CA HIS A 423 -12.17 -0.74 0.62
C HIS A 423 -11.56 -2.06 1.06
N VAL A 424 -11.21 -2.88 0.08
CA VAL A 424 -10.37 -4.06 0.28
C VAL A 424 -9.00 -3.77 -0.36
N LEU A 425 -7.95 -4.04 0.39
CA LEU A 425 -6.56 -3.92 0.00
C LEU A 425 -5.92 -5.31 -0.01
N PHE A 426 -5.09 -5.59 -1.02
CA PHE A 426 -4.29 -6.81 -1.09
C PHE A 426 -2.88 -6.44 -1.55
N SER A 427 -1.89 -6.79 -0.74
CA SER A 427 -0.51 -6.34 -0.93
C SER A 427 0.45 -7.48 -1.30
N ALA A 428 -0.06 -8.68 -1.57
CA ALA A 428 0.72 -9.88 -1.89
C ALA A 428 0.63 -10.32 -3.36
N HIS A 429 0.13 -9.47 -4.27
CA HIS A 429 0.12 -9.81 -5.69
C HIS A 429 1.57 -9.85 -6.23
N PRO A 430 1.98 -10.85 -7.03
CA PRO A 430 3.38 -11.01 -7.45
C PRO A 430 3.96 -9.86 -8.28
N ASP A 431 3.15 -9.26 -9.16
CA ASP A 431 3.61 -8.17 -10.04
C ASP A 431 3.26 -6.76 -9.53
N TRP A 432 2.38 -6.64 -8.54
CA TRP A 432 1.80 -5.36 -8.12
C TRP A 432 1.60 -5.33 -6.61
N VAL A 433 1.83 -4.19 -5.97
CA VAL A 433 1.57 -4.01 -4.54
C VAL A 433 0.62 -2.83 -4.33
N GLY A 434 -0.54 -3.11 -3.74
CA GLY A 434 -1.49 -2.10 -3.30
C GLY A 434 -1.07 -1.49 -1.97
N VAL A 435 -1.26 -0.18 -1.83
CA VAL A 435 -1.04 0.60 -0.60
C VAL A 435 -2.15 1.63 -0.45
N PHE A 436 -2.59 1.91 0.76
CA PHE A 436 -3.34 3.13 1.06
C PHE A 436 -2.46 4.12 1.81
N THR A 437 -2.53 5.40 1.44
CA THR A 437 -1.87 6.45 2.19
C THR A 437 -2.74 7.71 2.23
N ARG A 438 -2.29 8.74 2.94
CA ARG A 438 -2.98 10.02 3.01
C ARG A 438 -2.15 11.09 2.31
N VAL A 439 -2.80 11.85 1.43
CA VAL A 439 -2.26 13.09 0.86
C VAL A 439 -3.21 14.19 1.26
N ASP A 440 -2.66 15.21 1.95
CA ASP A 440 -3.42 16.20 2.71
C ASP A 440 -4.40 15.51 3.67
N ASP A 441 -5.71 15.68 3.48
CA ASP A 441 -6.76 15.07 4.30
C ASP A 441 -7.49 13.91 3.58
N THR A 442 -6.97 13.46 2.44
CA THR A 442 -7.61 12.43 1.62
C THR A 442 -6.85 11.11 1.67
N MET A 443 -7.53 10.05 2.11
CA MET A 443 -7.03 8.69 1.94
C MET A 443 -7.08 8.30 0.47
N ILE A 444 -5.92 8.07 -0.13
CA ILE A 444 -5.79 7.67 -1.52
C ILE A 444 -5.21 6.26 -1.64
N PRO A 445 -5.71 5.47 -2.60
CA PRO A 445 -5.08 4.21 -2.95
C PRO A 445 -3.96 4.44 -3.97
N LEU A 446 -2.86 3.72 -3.79
CA LEU A 446 -1.74 3.65 -4.73
C LEU A 446 -1.44 2.19 -5.03
N VAL A 447 -1.00 1.90 -6.25
CA VAL A 447 -0.59 0.56 -6.65
C VAL A 447 0.76 0.71 -7.32
N TYR A 448 1.79 0.00 -6.87
CA TYR A 448 3.13 0.07 -7.46
C TYR A 448 3.45 -1.25 -8.16
N PRO A 449 4.19 -1.22 -9.29
CA PRO A 449 4.75 -2.45 -9.81
C PRO A 449 5.81 -2.97 -8.85
N VAL A 450 5.82 -4.28 -8.63
CA VAL A 450 6.79 -4.93 -7.76
C VAL A 450 8.15 -4.97 -8.46
N ASP A 451 9.15 -4.42 -7.79
CA ASP A 451 10.54 -4.46 -8.21
C ASP A 451 11.24 -5.69 -7.60
N SER A 452 12.13 -6.35 -8.33
CA SER A 452 12.91 -7.48 -7.79
C SER A 452 14.06 -7.00 -6.90
N LEU A 453 13.75 -6.46 -5.73
CA LEU A 453 14.69 -5.70 -4.90
C LEU A 453 15.63 -6.56 -4.05
N THR A 454 15.19 -7.74 -3.61
CA THR A 454 16.02 -8.66 -2.82
C THR A 454 17.38 -8.95 -3.47
N PRO A 455 17.45 -9.43 -4.74
CA PRO A 455 18.74 -9.67 -5.40
C PRO A 455 19.54 -8.37 -5.63
N ILE A 456 18.88 -7.25 -5.91
CA ILE A 456 19.54 -5.95 -6.13
C ILE A 456 20.22 -5.47 -4.84
N ILE A 457 19.50 -5.48 -3.72
CA ILE A 457 20.02 -5.03 -2.42
C ILE A 457 21.18 -5.91 -1.97
N ASN A 458 21.10 -7.23 -2.19
CA ASN A 458 22.17 -8.17 -1.87
C ASN A 458 23.44 -7.89 -2.68
N ALA A 459 23.30 -7.47 -3.94
CA ALA A 459 24.41 -7.15 -4.82
C ALA A 459 25.09 -5.80 -4.54
N LEU A 460 24.49 -4.91 -3.73
CA LEU A 460 25.14 -3.66 -3.34
C LEU A 460 26.42 -3.94 -2.55
N ALA A 461 27.46 -3.12 -2.70
CA ALA A 461 28.60 -3.18 -1.81
C ALA A 461 28.20 -2.67 -0.42
N ALA A 462 28.79 -3.20 0.65
CA ALA A 462 28.77 -2.49 1.92
C ALA A 462 29.60 -1.21 1.75
N GLU A 463 29.10 -0.05 2.18
CA GLU A 463 29.96 1.13 2.23
C GLU A 463 31.09 0.86 3.24
N PRO A 464 32.35 1.24 2.93
CA PRO A 464 33.40 1.23 3.94
C PRO A 464 32.98 2.21 5.05
N GLY A 465 32.78 1.67 6.25
CA GLY A 465 32.28 2.42 7.41
C GLY A 465 33.25 3.41 8.02
#